data_AF-A0A0W1SI69-F1
#
_entry.id   AF-A0A0W1SI69-F1
#
_cell.length_a   1.000
_cell.length_b   1.000
_cell.length_c   1.000
_cell.angle_alpha   90.00
_cell.angle_beta   90.00
_cell.angle_gamma   90.00
#
_symmetry.space_group_name_H-M   'P 1'
#
loop_
_entity.id
_entity.type
_entity.pdbx_description
1 polymer ?
#
loop_
_entity_poly.entity_id
_entity_poly.type
_entity_poly.pdbx_seq_one_letter_code
_entity_poly.pdbx_strand_id
1 'polypeptide(L)'
;LNGSGEAIDGTTTANDDSDGQGVLNRVAVEGTSLVVELGSEAEVDQVNLIQPNGELFGRREVAAGVRQVSFEIGTAYNPGEYRVLAVQGEDTVDETSLDIRPELEIVDVGLFRNNPDKPWDEVYGESETDTKKNGEAFVTVANTGSGPEAVVELRFENDVPNPSENPRGSGIHNSDAVVIPPGDEIDLFSSSFPFGAEIGEEGMGCSITGNDGQFKITLEVRTTTQNVESDFNVQYSGSDAMHDCRIEITEK
;
A
#
# COMPACT_ATOMS: atom_id res chain seq x y z
N LEU A 1 39.75 -7.22 -0.77
CA LEU A 1 38.62 -7.85 -1.49
C LEU A 1 37.43 -6.94 -1.22
N ASN A 2 37.14 -6.05 -2.17
CA ASN A 2 35.98 -5.15 -2.11
C ASN A 2 34.75 -5.95 -2.54
N GLY A 3 33.72 -6.00 -1.69
CA GLY A 3 32.38 -6.46 -2.04
C GLY A 3 31.44 -5.27 -1.90
N SER A 4 31.09 -4.65 -3.02
CA SER A 4 30.08 -3.60 -3.15
C SER A 4 28.69 -4.25 -3.15
N GLY A 5 27.79 -3.75 -2.31
CA GLY A 5 26.39 -4.13 -2.30
C GLY A 5 25.67 -3.63 -3.54
N GLU A 6 24.85 -4.50 -4.13
CA GLU A 6 23.87 -4.16 -5.15
C GLU A 6 22.65 -3.51 -4.47
N ALA A 7 22.34 -2.29 -4.91
CA ALA A 7 21.09 -1.62 -4.61
C ALA A 7 19.98 -2.28 -5.43
N ILE A 8 18.85 -2.55 -4.79
CA ILE A 8 17.65 -3.09 -5.41
C ILE A 8 16.99 -1.93 -6.17
N ASP A 9 16.91 -2.07 -7.48
CA ASP A 9 16.32 -1.12 -8.43
C ASP A 9 14.79 -1.27 -8.40
N GLY A 10 14.08 -0.17 -8.14
CA GLY A 10 12.62 -0.13 -8.08
C GLY A 10 12.03 -0.40 -9.46
N THR A 11 11.08 -1.33 -9.55
CA THR A 11 10.44 -1.71 -10.81
C THR A 11 9.53 -0.59 -11.29
N THR A 12 10.07 0.34 -12.08
CA THR A 12 9.28 1.21 -12.95
C THR A 12 8.81 0.40 -14.14
N THR A 13 7.51 0.13 -14.26
CA THR A 13 6.90 -0.32 -15.51
C THR A 13 6.86 0.85 -16.49
N ALA A 14 8.01 1.11 -17.12
CA ALA A 14 8.09 1.96 -18.30
C ALA A 14 7.38 1.25 -19.46
N ASN A 15 6.72 2.01 -20.33
CA ASN A 15 6.24 1.49 -21.61
C ASN A 15 7.45 0.92 -22.38
N ASP A 16 7.48 -0.40 -22.53
CA ASP A 16 8.50 -1.14 -23.27
C ASP A 16 8.22 -1.07 -24.78
N ASP A 17 8.22 0.14 -25.33
CA ASP A 17 8.18 0.39 -26.76
C ASP A 17 9.35 1.30 -27.16
N SER A 18 10.46 0.63 -27.50
CA SER A 18 11.60 1.04 -28.35
C SER A 18 12.01 2.52 -28.42
N ASP A 19 13.27 2.77 -28.02
CA ASP A 19 14.11 3.94 -28.34
C ASP A 19 13.54 5.31 -27.91
N GLY A 20 13.99 5.81 -26.74
CA GLY A 20 13.66 7.11 -26.15
C GLY A 20 14.02 8.35 -27.01
N GLN A 21 13.30 8.52 -28.11
CA GLN A 21 13.42 9.60 -29.09
C GLN A 21 12.06 10.17 -29.53
N GLY A 22 10.94 9.71 -28.95
CA GLY A 22 9.59 10.23 -29.21
C GLY A 22 9.28 11.57 -28.53
N VAL A 23 8.14 12.18 -28.88
CA VAL A 23 7.68 13.43 -28.24
C VAL A 23 7.32 13.18 -26.79
N LEU A 24 6.64 12.07 -26.49
CA LEU A 24 6.43 11.53 -25.15
C LEU A 24 7.58 10.56 -24.82
N ASN A 25 8.60 11.04 -24.12
CA ASN A 25 9.79 10.24 -23.82
C ASN A 25 9.57 9.22 -22.70
N ARG A 26 8.81 9.59 -21.66
CA ARG A 26 8.42 8.70 -20.57
C ARG A 26 7.06 9.09 -20.02
N VAL A 27 6.23 8.09 -19.78
CA VAL A 27 4.96 8.22 -19.07
C VAL A 27 4.95 7.16 -17.97
N ALA A 28 4.84 7.60 -16.72
CA ALA A 28 4.85 6.70 -15.57
C ALA A 28 4.05 7.31 -14.41
N VAL A 29 3.66 6.47 -13.45
CA VAL A 29 3.11 6.92 -12.18
C VAL A 29 4.21 6.96 -11.14
N GLU A 30 4.34 8.10 -10.46
CA GLU A 30 5.29 8.32 -9.38
C GLU A 30 4.52 8.82 -8.15
N GLY A 31 4.53 8.03 -7.07
CA GLY A 31 3.70 8.31 -5.91
C GLY A 31 2.21 8.30 -6.28
N THR A 32 1.59 9.48 -6.26
CA THR A 32 0.17 9.68 -6.60
C THR A 32 -0.05 10.53 -7.85
N SER A 33 1.01 10.71 -8.64
CA SER A 33 1.03 11.56 -9.83
C SER A 33 1.38 10.76 -11.07
N LEU A 34 0.67 11.00 -12.17
CA LEU A 34 1.11 10.58 -13.50
C LEU A 34 2.08 11.64 -14.03
N VAL A 35 3.32 11.25 -14.25
CA VAL A 35 4.41 12.08 -14.75
C VAL A 35 4.64 11.78 -16.22
N VAL A 36 4.72 12.85 -17.01
CA VAL A 36 5.03 12.82 -18.43
C VAL A 36 6.31 13.61 -18.67
N GLU A 37 7.34 12.93 -19.17
CA GLU A 37 8.58 13.55 -19.63
C GLU A 37 8.55 13.68 -21.16
N LEU A 38 8.87 14.88 -21.63
CA LEU A 38 8.86 15.24 -23.05
C LEU A 38 10.26 15.12 -23.66
N GLY A 39 10.32 14.75 -24.93
CA GLY A 39 11.55 14.71 -25.71
C GLY A 39 12.24 16.07 -25.78
N SER A 40 13.58 16.06 -25.89
CA SER A 40 14.39 17.29 -25.79
C SER A 40 14.16 18.31 -26.92
N GLU A 41 13.61 17.86 -28.06
CA GLU A 41 13.27 18.64 -29.25
C GLU A 41 11.74 18.70 -29.50
N ALA A 42 10.93 18.27 -28.53
CA ALA A 42 9.49 18.26 -28.66
C ALA A 42 8.90 19.68 -28.64
N GLU A 43 8.21 20.06 -29.71
CA GLU A 43 7.36 21.25 -29.72
C GLU A 43 5.93 20.84 -29.36
N VAL A 44 5.61 20.89 -28.07
CA VAL A 44 4.29 20.56 -27.52
C VAL A 44 3.76 21.78 -26.81
N ASP A 45 2.54 22.20 -27.14
CA ASP A 45 1.87 23.30 -26.44
C ASP A 45 1.15 22.78 -25.19
N GLN A 46 0.71 21.53 -25.23
CA GLN A 46 -0.18 20.97 -24.22
C GLN A 46 -0.14 19.44 -24.16
N VAL A 47 -0.32 18.89 -22.97
CA VAL A 47 -0.59 17.45 -22.76
C VAL A 47 -2.00 17.28 -22.21
N ASN A 48 -2.78 16.37 -22.82
CA ASN A 48 -4.07 15.93 -22.32
C ASN A 48 -3.96 14.53 -21.73
N LEU A 49 -4.63 14.32 -20.60
CA LEU A 49 -4.81 13.01 -20.00
C LEU A 49 -6.28 12.62 -20.15
N ILE A 50 -6.55 11.50 -20.81
CA ILE A 50 -7.88 10.93 -21.00
C ILE A 50 -8.02 9.72 -20.07
N GLN A 51 -9.08 9.69 -19.27
CA GLN A 51 -9.34 8.60 -18.34
C GLN A 51 -10.01 7.40 -19.04
N PRO A 52 -10.12 6.21 -18.38
CA PRO A 52 -10.56 4.97 -19.05
C PRO A 52 -11.95 5.03 -19.68
N ASN A 53 -12.83 5.91 -19.22
CA ASN A 53 -14.17 6.10 -19.81
C ASN A 53 -14.16 6.97 -21.09
N GLY A 54 -13.00 7.45 -21.53
CA GLY A 54 -12.82 8.31 -22.71
C GLY A 54 -12.98 9.80 -22.46
N GLU A 55 -13.29 10.23 -21.23
CA GLU A 55 -13.39 11.65 -20.88
C GLU A 55 -12.02 12.26 -20.55
N LEU A 56 -11.91 13.58 -20.72
CA LEU A 56 -10.72 14.33 -20.31
C LEU A 56 -10.58 14.31 -18.79
N PHE A 57 -9.54 13.66 -18.26
CA PHE A 57 -9.16 13.76 -16.86
C PHE A 57 -8.62 15.15 -16.54
N GLY A 58 -7.71 15.64 -17.39
CA GLY A 58 -7.06 16.91 -17.18
C GLY A 58 -6.19 17.34 -18.34
N ARG A 59 -5.73 18.59 -18.24
CA ARG A 59 -4.88 19.25 -19.22
C ARG A 59 -3.72 19.96 -18.53
N ARG A 60 -2.55 19.96 -19.17
CA ARG A 60 -1.37 20.74 -18.76
C ARG A 60 -0.81 21.49 -19.96
N GLU A 61 -0.69 22.80 -19.83
CA GLU A 61 0.07 23.61 -20.79
C GLU A 61 1.57 23.37 -20.57
N VAL A 62 2.32 23.32 -21.66
CA VAL A 62 3.77 23.13 -21.66
C VAL A 62 4.42 24.48 -21.97
N ALA A 63 4.98 25.12 -20.94
CA ALA A 63 5.71 26.37 -21.14
C ALA A 63 7.05 26.11 -21.83
N ALA A 64 7.57 27.12 -22.54
CA ALA A 64 8.86 27.03 -23.22
C ALA A 64 9.98 26.61 -22.24
N GLY A 65 10.70 25.54 -22.60
CA GLY A 65 11.79 24.98 -21.80
C GLY A 65 11.36 23.99 -20.71
N VAL A 66 10.05 23.79 -20.50
CA VAL A 66 9.53 22.72 -19.63
C VAL A 66 9.63 21.38 -20.36
N ARG A 67 10.10 20.36 -19.65
CA ARG A 67 10.28 19.00 -20.18
C ARG A 67 9.52 17.94 -19.40
N GLN A 68 8.79 18.35 -18.37
CA GLN A 68 8.05 17.45 -17.51
C GLN A 68 6.75 18.12 -17.10
N VAL A 69 5.65 17.38 -17.19
CA VAL A 69 4.36 17.78 -16.64
C VAL A 69 3.81 16.65 -15.78
N SER A 70 3.00 16.99 -14.79
CA SER A 70 2.37 16.00 -13.90
C SER A 70 0.87 16.21 -13.75
N PHE A 71 0.15 15.11 -13.57
CA PHE A 71 -1.25 15.05 -13.24
C PHE A 71 -1.41 14.36 -11.88
N GLU A 72 -1.88 15.09 -10.87
CA GLU A 72 -2.25 14.49 -9.59
C GLU A 72 -3.49 13.61 -9.78
N ILE A 73 -3.28 12.29 -9.78
CA ILE A 73 -4.36 11.30 -9.91
C ILE A 73 -4.89 10.87 -8.54
N GLY A 74 -4.09 11.02 -7.48
CA GLY A 74 -4.48 10.63 -6.13
C GLY A 74 -4.74 9.13 -6.02
N THR A 75 -5.66 8.74 -5.13
CA THR A 75 -6.11 7.35 -4.95
C THR A 75 -7.62 7.18 -5.14
N ALA A 76 -8.28 8.20 -5.70
CA ALA A 76 -9.72 8.20 -6.04
C ALA A 76 -9.94 8.25 -7.56
N TYR A 77 -8.97 7.77 -8.32
CA TYR A 77 -9.04 7.68 -9.78
C TYR A 77 -9.81 6.42 -10.19
N ASN A 78 -10.16 6.32 -11.48
CA ASN A 78 -10.81 5.14 -12.04
C ASN A 78 -9.73 4.20 -12.57
N PRO A 79 -9.50 3.00 -11.99
CA PRO A 79 -8.48 2.09 -12.50
C PRO A 79 -8.75 1.66 -13.95
N GLY A 80 -7.69 1.57 -14.77
CA GLY A 80 -7.78 1.15 -16.17
C GLY A 80 -6.77 1.85 -17.07
N GLU A 81 -7.00 1.75 -18.39
CA GLU A 81 -6.12 2.35 -19.40
C GLU A 81 -6.37 3.85 -19.54
N TYR A 82 -5.35 4.65 -19.22
CA TYR A 82 -5.31 6.08 -19.47
C TYR A 82 -4.57 6.37 -20.76
N ARG A 83 -5.02 7.37 -21.52
CA ARG A 83 -4.35 7.83 -22.75
C ARG A 83 -3.74 9.20 -22.53
N VAL A 84 -2.47 9.36 -22.89
CA VAL A 84 -1.73 10.62 -22.84
C VAL A 84 -1.54 11.12 -24.27
N LEU A 85 -2.02 12.33 -24.53
CA LEU A 85 -1.96 12.96 -25.85
C LEU A 85 -1.08 14.21 -25.77
N ALA A 86 0.00 14.26 -26.54
CA ALA A 86 0.76 15.48 -26.79
C ALA A 86 0.12 16.26 -27.94
N VAL A 87 -0.15 17.55 -27.73
CA VAL A 87 -0.88 18.40 -28.66
C VAL A 87 -0.05 19.63 -29.02
N GLN A 88 -0.01 19.94 -30.31
CA GLN A 88 0.56 21.17 -30.87
C GLN A 88 -0.51 21.88 -31.70
N GLY A 89 -0.88 23.10 -31.31
CA GLY A 89 -2.04 23.80 -31.88
C GLY A 89 -3.35 23.00 -31.70
N GLU A 90 -3.91 22.52 -32.80
CA GLU A 90 -5.13 21.69 -32.81
C GLU A 90 -4.86 20.20 -33.08
N ASP A 91 -3.61 19.84 -33.36
CA ASP A 91 -3.22 18.50 -33.79
C ASP A 91 -2.59 17.69 -32.65
N THR A 92 -2.97 16.41 -32.53
CA THR A 92 -2.26 15.46 -31.68
C THR A 92 -1.00 15.02 -32.42
N VAL A 93 0.16 15.34 -31.85
CA VAL A 93 1.48 15.05 -32.45
C VAL A 93 2.06 13.73 -31.96
N ASP A 94 1.62 13.26 -30.79
CA ASP A 94 2.02 11.96 -30.22
C ASP A 94 0.99 11.47 -29.20
N GLU A 95 0.93 10.16 -29.03
CA GLU A 95 -0.02 9.48 -28.14
C GLU A 95 0.61 8.21 -27.57
N THR A 96 0.39 7.99 -26.27
CA THR A 96 0.69 6.72 -25.62
C THR A 96 -0.38 6.37 -24.59
N SER A 97 -0.48 5.10 -24.25
CA SER A 97 -1.40 4.61 -23.22
C SER A 97 -0.60 4.06 -22.03
N LEU A 98 -1.17 4.18 -20.84
CA LEU A 98 -0.65 3.55 -19.63
C LEU A 98 -1.82 2.94 -18.86
N ASP A 99 -1.72 1.67 -18.53
CA ASP A 99 -2.67 1.02 -17.64
C ASP A 99 -2.32 1.34 -16.19
N ILE A 100 -3.25 1.96 -15.46
CA ILE A 100 -3.07 2.39 -14.07
C ILE A 100 -4.05 1.62 -13.21
N ARG A 101 -3.56 0.58 -12.53
CA ARG A 101 -4.34 -0.22 -11.58
C ARG A 101 -3.49 -0.58 -10.38
N PRO A 102 -4.02 -0.46 -9.15
CA PRO A 102 -3.33 -0.99 -8.00
C PRO A 102 -3.47 -2.52 -7.94
N GLU A 103 -2.52 -3.17 -7.31
CA GLU A 103 -2.58 -4.59 -6.99
C GLU A 103 -1.94 -4.78 -5.62
N LEU A 104 -2.77 -4.88 -4.59
CA LEU A 104 -2.31 -5.01 -3.21
C LEU A 104 -2.27 -6.46 -2.76
N GLU A 105 -1.22 -6.80 -2.03
CA GLU A 105 -1.02 -8.09 -1.37
C GLU A 105 -0.61 -7.87 0.09
N ILE A 106 -1.18 -8.64 1.01
CA ILE A 106 -0.71 -8.72 2.39
C ILE A 106 0.45 -9.73 2.40
N VAL A 107 1.66 -9.26 2.68
CA VAL A 107 2.88 -10.06 2.55
C VAL A 107 3.48 -10.48 3.88
N ASP A 108 3.11 -9.81 4.97
CA ASP A 108 3.54 -10.20 6.32
C ASP A 108 2.55 -9.70 7.38
N VAL A 109 2.53 -10.37 8.51
CA VAL A 109 1.79 -9.96 9.70
C VAL A 109 2.60 -10.32 10.94
N GLY A 110 2.68 -9.39 11.88
CA GLY A 110 3.45 -9.62 13.08
C GLY A 110 3.03 -8.75 14.25
N LEU A 111 3.65 -9.01 15.39
CA LEU A 111 3.46 -8.28 16.63
C LEU A 111 4.80 -7.93 17.26
N PHE A 112 4.79 -6.98 18.19
CA PHE A 112 5.98 -6.48 18.89
C PHE A 112 6.90 -7.59 19.40
N ARG A 113 6.34 -8.60 20.05
CA ARG A 113 7.11 -9.68 20.69
C ARG A 113 7.92 -10.51 19.71
N ASN A 114 7.42 -10.68 18.50
CA ASN A 114 8.05 -11.53 17.49
C ASN A 114 8.89 -10.70 16.51
N ASN A 115 8.62 -9.40 16.41
CA ASN A 115 9.30 -8.47 15.52
C ASN A 115 9.74 -7.20 16.28
N PRO A 116 10.60 -7.32 17.31
CA PRO A 116 10.97 -6.18 18.15
C PRO A 116 11.74 -5.09 17.41
N ASP A 117 12.33 -5.41 16.25
CA ASP A 117 13.16 -4.51 15.45
C ASP A 117 12.35 -3.49 14.61
N LYS A 118 11.02 -3.62 14.52
CA LYS A 118 10.16 -2.62 13.85
C LYS A 118 10.12 -1.32 14.68
N PRO A 119 9.76 -0.16 14.09
CA PRO A 119 9.83 1.15 14.75
C PRO A 119 8.69 1.41 15.77
N TRP A 120 8.41 0.47 16.65
CA TRP A 120 7.29 0.52 17.60
C TRP A 120 7.29 1.76 18.50
N ASP A 121 8.47 2.22 18.92
CA ASP A 121 8.62 3.38 19.80
C ASP A 121 8.34 4.69 19.07
N GLU A 122 8.68 4.75 17.78
CA GLU A 122 8.36 5.90 16.92
C GLU A 122 6.87 5.97 16.60
N VAL A 123 6.23 4.81 16.46
CA VAL A 123 4.79 4.70 16.15
C VAL A 123 3.93 4.94 17.38
N TYR A 124 4.16 4.19 18.46
CA TYR A 124 3.28 4.15 19.65
C TYR A 124 3.81 4.95 20.85
N GLY A 125 5.06 5.43 20.78
CA GLY A 125 5.75 6.09 21.89
C GLY A 125 6.50 5.13 22.81
N GLU A 126 7.50 5.67 23.50
CA GLU A 126 8.26 4.94 24.52
C GLU A 126 7.38 4.58 25.73
N SER A 127 7.63 3.41 26.33
CA SER A 127 6.91 2.93 27.52
C SER A 127 7.90 2.19 28.42
N GLU A 128 7.81 2.39 29.74
CA GLU A 128 8.71 1.72 30.69
C GLU A 128 8.48 0.20 30.79
N THR A 129 7.28 -0.30 30.45
CA THR A 129 6.91 -1.70 30.68
C THR A 129 6.48 -2.47 29.43
N ASP A 130 6.49 -1.85 28.24
CA ASP A 130 6.02 -2.38 26.94
C ASP A 130 4.67 -3.13 26.93
N THR A 131 3.90 -3.04 28.02
CA THR A 131 2.73 -3.88 28.25
C THR A 131 1.61 -3.57 27.25
N LYS A 132 1.59 -2.35 26.71
CA LYS A 132 0.71 -1.96 25.61
C LYS A 132 1.20 -2.50 24.26
N LYS A 133 2.50 -2.34 23.96
CA LYS A 133 3.14 -2.80 22.71
C LYS A 133 2.99 -4.30 22.48
N ASN A 134 2.97 -5.05 23.57
CA ASN A 134 2.75 -6.49 23.58
C ASN A 134 1.49 -6.99 22.85
N GLY A 135 0.45 -6.17 22.72
CA GLY A 135 -0.76 -6.49 21.96
C GLY A 135 -0.86 -5.80 20.60
N GLU A 136 0.13 -4.97 20.24
CA GLU A 136 0.18 -4.24 18.98
C GLU A 136 0.61 -5.16 17.85
N ALA A 137 0.03 -4.92 16.68
CA ALA A 137 0.31 -5.67 15.47
C ALA A 137 0.63 -4.73 14.31
N PHE A 138 1.42 -5.23 13.36
CA PHE A 138 1.56 -4.62 12.05
C PHE A 138 1.12 -5.61 10.97
N VAL A 139 0.71 -5.08 9.83
CA VAL A 139 0.46 -5.80 8.59
C VAL A 139 1.29 -5.14 7.51
N THR A 140 2.16 -5.90 6.86
CA THR A 140 2.94 -5.39 5.72
C THR A 140 2.15 -5.62 4.44
N VAL A 141 2.02 -4.57 3.65
CA VAL A 141 1.25 -4.57 2.40
C VAL A 141 2.13 -4.09 1.26
N ALA A 142 2.19 -4.86 0.19
CA ALA A 142 2.91 -4.53 -1.03
C ALA A 142 1.92 -4.12 -2.13
N ASN A 143 2.29 -3.13 -2.95
CA ASN A 143 1.57 -2.78 -4.16
C ASN A 143 2.37 -3.18 -5.40
N THR A 144 2.05 -4.32 -6.00
CA THR A 144 2.68 -4.81 -7.25
C THR A 144 2.08 -4.18 -8.50
N GLY A 145 1.02 -3.39 -8.34
CA GLY A 145 0.32 -2.71 -9.42
C GLY A 145 1.04 -1.47 -9.94
N SER A 146 0.52 -0.92 -11.03
CA SER A 146 1.03 0.31 -11.67
C SER A 146 0.40 1.59 -11.13
N GLY A 147 -0.67 1.48 -10.34
CA GLY A 147 -1.40 2.61 -9.76
C GLY A 147 -1.34 2.63 -8.23
N PRO A 148 -1.43 3.82 -7.61
CA PRO A 148 -1.40 3.95 -6.16
C PRO A 148 -2.73 3.52 -5.53
N GLU A 149 -2.67 3.01 -4.32
CA GLU A 149 -3.87 2.69 -3.54
C GLU A 149 -3.84 3.39 -2.18
N ALA A 150 -4.99 3.56 -1.54
CA ALA A 150 -5.07 3.88 -0.14
C ALA A 150 -5.84 2.80 0.61
N VAL A 151 -5.21 2.22 1.64
CA VAL A 151 -5.89 1.40 2.63
C VAL A 151 -6.61 2.33 3.60
N VAL A 152 -7.93 2.17 3.73
CA VAL A 152 -8.81 3.04 4.53
C VAL A 152 -9.35 2.34 5.77
N GLU A 153 -9.32 1.02 5.82
CA GLU A 153 -9.66 0.26 7.02
C GLU A 153 -8.81 -1.01 7.14
N LEU A 154 -8.37 -1.33 8.37
CA LEU A 154 -7.62 -2.52 8.75
C LEU A 154 -8.40 -3.28 9.83
N ARG A 155 -8.77 -4.53 9.52
CA ARG A 155 -9.52 -5.41 10.43
C ARG A 155 -8.76 -6.70 10.70
N PHE A 156 -8.84 -7.15 11.96
CA PHE A 156 -8.40 -8.47 12.41
C PHE A 156 -9.62 -9.25 12.88
N GLU A 157 -9.89 -10.41 12.28
CA GLU A 157 -11.15 -11.14 12.45
C GLU A 157 -10.88 -12.60 12.89
N ASN A 158 -11.88 -13.24 13.52
CA ASN A 158 -11.83 -14.62 14.02
C ASN A 158 -10.87 -14.81 15.21
N ASP A 159 -10.00 -15.84 15.19
CA ASP A 159 -9.29 -16.37 16.35
C ASP A 159 -8.11 -15.50 16.85
N VAL A 160 -8.30 -14.18 16.91
CA VAL A 160 -7.46 -13.25 17.66
C VAL A 160 -8.06 -12.97 19.04
N PRO A 161 -7.26 -12.65 20.08
CA PRO A 161 -7.76 -12.35 21.42
C PRO A 161 -8.78 -11.20 21.46
N ASN A 162 -8.60 -10.19 20.62
CA ASN A 162 -9.46 -9.01 20.56
C ASN A 162 -9.84 -8.71 19.10
N PRO A 163 -10.83 -9.42 18.55
CA PRO A 163 -11.27 -9.21 17.17
C PRO A 163 -11.78 -7.79 16.94
N SER A 164 -11.53 -7.27 15.74
CA SER A 164 -11.85 -5.91 15.33
C SER A 164 -12.56 -5.90 13.98
N GLU A 165 -13.73 -6.53 13.91
CA GLU A 165 -14.62 -6.49 12.73
C GLU A 165 -15.14 -5.08 12.44
N ASN A 166 -15.25 -4.24 13.47
CA ASN A 166 -15.69 -2.85 13.37
C ASN A 166 -14.77 -1.97 14.21
N PRO A 167 -13.54 -1.66 13.73
CA PRO A 167 -12.59 -0.88 14.49
C PRO A 167 -13.12 0.54 14.77
N ARG A 168 -12.60 1.18 15.81
CA ARG A 168 -12.84 2.61 16.00
C ARG A 168 -11.99 3.38 14.99
N GLY A 169 -12.63 4.13 14.10
CA GLY A 169 -11.92 4.78 12.99
C GLY A 169 -11.51 3.75 11.94
N SER A 170 -10.36 3.94 11.31
CA SER A 170 -9.82 3.03 10.29
C SER A 170 -9.24 1.72 10.84
N GLY A 171 -9.03 1.61 12.16
CA GLY A 171 -8.22 0.51 12.73
C GLY A 171 -6.71 0.63 12.45
N ILE A 172 -6.28 1.69 11.75
CA ILE A 172 -4.88 2.02 11.47
C ILE A 172 -4.41 3.08 12.49
N HIS A 173 -3.23 2.88 13.05
CA HIS A 173 -2.67 3.76 14.07
C HIS A 173 -2.48 5.18 13.55
N ASN A 174 -3.09 6.16 14.24
CA ASN A 174 -2.99 7.60 13.97
C ASN A 174 -3.22 8.02 12.51
N SER A 175 -3.96 7.23 11.74
CA SER A 175 -4.23 7.54 10.34
C SER A 175 -5.60 7.04 9.90
N ASP A 176 -6.37 7.88 9.20
CA ASP A 176 -7.65 7.48 8.60
C ASP A 176 -7.45 6.74 7.28
N ALA A 177 -6.29 6.88 6.64
CA ALA A 177 -5.93 6.18 5.41
C ALA A 177 -4.41 6.21 5.18
N VAL A 178 -3.85 5.12 4.66
CA VAL A 178 -2.43 5.05 4.28
C VAL A 178 -2.32 4.81 2.79
N VAL A 179 -1.57 5.68 2.11
CA VAL A 179 -1.29 5.55 0.67
C VAL A 179 -0.14 4.58 0.46
N ILE A 180 -0.30 3.64 -0.46
CA ILE A 180 0.70 2.69 -0.91
C ILE A 180 0.99 2.97 -2.39
N PRO A 181 2.08 3.70 -2.71
CA PRO A 181 2.50 3.94 -4.08
C PRO A 181 2.74 2.64 -4.86
N PRO A 182 2.72 2.67 -6.20
CA PRO A 182 3.08 1.50 -6.99
C PRO A 182 4.55 1.11 -6.75
N GLY A 183 4.79 -0.19 -6.55
CA GLY A 183 6.10 -0.76 -6.28
C GLY A 183 6.58 -0.66 -4.82
N ASP A 184 5.82 0.02 -3.95
CA ASP A 184 6.18 0.19 -2.55
C ASP A 184 5.60 -0.94 -1.65
N GLU A 185 6.29 -1.16 -0.54
CA GLU A 185 5.88 -2.04 0.56
C GLU A 185 5.84 -1.21 1.85
N ILE A 186 4.72 -1.26 2.58
CA ILE A 186 4.48 -0.42 3.76
C ILE A 186 3.91 -1.24 4.91
N ASP A 187 4.39 -0.95 6.13
CA ASP A 187 3.84 -1.48 7.37
C ASP A 187 2.64 -0.64 7.84
N LEU A 188 1.48 -1.27 7.95
CA LEU A 188 0.28 -0.74 8.58
C LEU A 188 0.25 -1.16 10.05
N PHE A 189 0.39 -0.19 10.95
CA PHE A 189 0.31 -0.44 12.39
C PHE A 189 -1.14 -0.39 12.87
N SER A 190 -1.56 -1.38 13.65
CA SER A 190 -2.92 -1.49 14.16
C SER A 190 -3.19 -0.47 15.28
N SER A 191 -4.42 0.06 15.35
CA SER A 191 -4.91 0.81 16.51
C SER A 191 -5.84 -0.02 17.41
N SER A 192 -6.12 -1.28 17.05
CA SER A 192 -7.14 -2.12 17.68
C SER A 192 -6.61 -3.10 18.72
N PHE A 193 -5.29 -3.25 18.88
CA PHE A 193 -4.66 -4.20 19.81
C PHE A 193 -5.18 -5.64 19.67
N PRO A 194 -5.11 -6.25 18.47
CA PRO A 194 -5.77 -7.53 18.19
C PRO A 194 -5.23 -8.69 19.04
N PHE A 195 -3.95 -8.63 19.42
CA PHE A 195 -3.28 -9.63 20.27
C PHE A 195 -3.12 -9.18 21.73
N GLY A 196 -3.93 -8.19 22.14
CA GLY A 196 -3.96 -7.66 23.50
C GLY A 196 -4.65 -8.59 24.50
N ALA A 197 -5.44 -8.01 25.40
CA ALA A 197 -6.27 -8.80 26.31
C ALA A 197 -7.35 -9.55 25.51
N GLU A 198 -7.71 -10.75 25.99
CA GLU A 198 -8.86 -11.48 25.47
C GLU A 198 -10.14 -10.68 25.78
N ILE A 199 -10.90 -10.31 24.74
CA ILE A 199 -12.11 -9.50 24.84
C ILE A 199 -13.25 -10.17 24.06
N GLY A 200 -14.42 -10.25 24.69
CA GLY A 200 -15.62 -10.84 24.09
C GLY A 200 -15.70 -12.35 24.29
N GLU A 201 -16.74 -12.96 23.73
CA GLU A 201 -16.95 -14.42 23.77
C GLU A 201 -16.27 -15.13 22.57
N GLU A 202 -15.81 -14.36 21.59
CA GLU A 202 -15.22 -14.82 20.32
C GLU A 202 -13.68 -14.71 20.33
N GLY A 203 -13.11 -13.99 21.30
CA GLY A 203 -11.67 -13.84 21.43
C GLY A 203 -10.99 -15.15 21.82
N MET A 204 -9.93 -15.53 21.09
CA MET A 204 -9.15 -16.72 21.45
C MET A 204 -8.08 -16.37 22.49
N GLY A 205 -8.18 -16.99 23.67
CA GLY A 205 -7.23 -16.83 24.77
C GLY A 205 -6.00 -17.73 24.68
N CYS A 206 -4.99 -17.41 25.50
CA CYS A 206 -3.80 -18.24 25.65
C CYS A 206 -4.03 -19.45 26.55
N SER A 207 -3.30 -20.53 26.30
CA SER A 207 -3.33 -21.77 27.09
C SER A 207 -1.91 -22.28 27.32
N ILE A 208 -1.64 -22.83 28.51
CA ILE A 208 -0.34 -23.50 28.78
C ILE A 208 -0.03 -24.60 27.76
N THR A 209 -1.04 -25.39 27.36
CA THR A 209 -0.83 -26.55 26.45
C THR A 209 -0.84 -26.19 24.98
N GLY A 210 -1.20 -24.95 24.63
CA GLY A 210 -1.42 -24.53 23.24
C GLY A 210 -2.90 -24.51 22.87
N ASN A 211 -3.31 -23.45 22.18
CA ASN A 211 -4.54 -23.34 21.42
C ASN A 211 -4.18 -22.96 19.98
N ASP A 212 -4.73 -23.67 19.00
CA ASP A 212 -4.54 -23.38 17.57
C ASP A 212 -5.81 -22.77 17.00
N GLY A 213 -5.65 -21.77 16.14
CA GLY A 213 -6.74 -21.04 15.52
C GLY A 213 -6.38 -20.51 14.13
N GLN A 214 -7.34 -19.85 13.51
CA GLN A 214 -7.19 -19.12 12.26
C GLN A 214 -7.79 -17.74 12.40
N PHE A 215 -7.02 -16.74 11.96
CA PHE A 215 -7.51 -15.37 11.88
C PHE A 215 -7.39 -14.85 10.46
N LYS A 216 -8.18 -13.81 10.17
CA LYS A 216 -8.16 -13.14 8.88
C LYS A 216 -7.77 -11.68 9.06
N ILE A 217 -6.91 -11.21 8.16
CA ILE A 217 -6.71 -9.79 7.92
C ILE A 217 -7.57 -9.37 6.75
N THR A 218 -8.33 -8.30 6.94
CA THR A 218 -9.16 -7.70 5.89
C THR A 218 -8.80 -6.22 5.77
N LEU A 219 -8.41 -5.79 4.57
CA LEU A 219 -8.15 -4.39 4.23
C LEU A 219 -9.25 -3.86 3.33
N GLU A 220 -9.86 -2.74 3.71
CA GLU A 220 -10.69 -1.94 2.81
C GLU A 220 -9.81 -0.93 2.08
N VAL A 221 -10.00 -0.82 0.76
CA VAL A 221 -9.20 0.01 -0.12
C VAL A 221 -10.07 1.01 -0.89
N ARG A 222 -9.49 2.06 -1.47
CA ARG A 222 -10.27 3.17 -2.02
C ARG A 222 -10.70 2.98 -3.46
N THR A 223 -9.88 2.37 -4.31
CA THR A 223 -10.16 2.34 -5.76
C THR A 223 -11.18 1.27 -6.18
N THR A 224 -11.50 0.32 -5.28
CA THR A 224 -12.43 -0.78 -5.53
C THR A 224 -13.28 -1.06 -4.29
N THR A 225 -14.42 -1.72 -4.47
CA THR A 225 -15.27 -2.20 -3.38
C THR A 225 -14.88 -3.60 -2.89
N GLN A 226 -13.84 -4.20 -3.48
CA GLN A 226 -13.34 -5.51 -3.09
C GLN A 226 -12.27 -5.34 -2.03
N ASN A 227 -12.39 -6.08 -0.93
CA ASN A 227 -11.38 -6.09 0.12
C ASN A 227 -10.15 -6.88 -0.33
N VAL A 228 -8.99 -6.55 0.24
CA VAL A 228 -7.79 -7.38 0.21
C VAL A 228 -7.81 -8.25 1.47
N GLU A 229 -7.77 -9.56 1.32
CA GLU A 229 -7.94 -10.50 2.43
C GLU A 229 -6.79 -11.52 2.46
N SER A 230 -6.34 -11.90 3.66
CA SER A 230 -5.43 -13.03 3.86
C SER A 230 -5.74 -13.76 5.17
N ASP A 231 -5.73 -15.09 5.10
CA ASP A 231 -5.92 -15.98 6.24
C ASP A 231 -4.56 -16.40 6.80
N PHE A 232 -4.46 -16.46 8.12
CA PHE A 232 -3.26 -16.92 8.83
C PHE A 232 -3.63 -17.97 9.87
N ASN A 233 -2.73 -18.93 10.07
CA ASN A 233 -2.78 -19.82 11.23
C ASN A 233 -2.12 -19.13 12.42
N VAL A 234 -2.65 -19.36 13.61
CA VAL A 234 -2.08 -18.82 14.85
C VAL A 234 -2.07 -19.87 15.94
N GLN A 235 -1.00 -19.88 16.75
CA GLN A 235 -0.89 -20.71 17.94
C GLN A 235 -0.59 -19.85 19.17
N TYR A 236 -1.38 -20.04 20.22
CA TYR A 236 -1.24 -19.38 21.52
C TYR A 236 -0.78 -20.39 22.57
N SER A 237 0.41 -20.23 23.13
CA SER A 237 0.98 -21.21 24.07
C SER A 237 1.79 -20.61 25.21
N GLY A 238 2.12 -21.44 26.21
CA GLY A 238 3.14 -21.15 27.23
C GLY A 238 2.65 -20.41 28.47
N SER A 239 1.43 -19.88 28.46
CA SER A 239 0.81 -19.22 29.62
C SER A 239 -0.72 -19.23 29.53
N ASP A 240 -1.40 -19.06 30.66
CA ASP A 240 -2.84 -18.77 30.70
C ASP A 240 -3.12 -17.25 30.62
N ALA A 241 -2.08 -16.42 30.60
CA ALA A 241 -2.19 -14.98 30.55
C ALA A 241 -1.61 -14.41 29.24
N MET A 242 -2.40 -13.57 28.54
CA MET A 242 -2.00 -12.97 27.26
C MET A 242 -0.68 -12.19 27.32
N HIS A 243 -0.35 -11.57 28.45
CA HIS A 243 0.89 -10.81 28.59
C HIS A 243 2.17 -11.68 28.58
N ASP A 244 2.04 -12.98 28.89
CA ASP A 244 3.14 -13.96 28.88
C ASP A 244 2.96 -15.01 27.77
N CYS A 245 1.95 -14.84 26.92
CA CYS A 245 1.64 -15.76 25.85
C CYS A 245 2.71 -15.74 24.76
N ARG A 246 3.17 -16.92 24.35
CA ARG A 246 3.87 -17.10 23.08
C ARG A 246 2.83 -17.20 21.98
N ILE A 247 2.94 -16.32 21.00
CA ILE A 247 2.06 -16.28 19.84
C ILE A 247 2.91 -16.61 18.64
N GLU A 248 2.56 -17.63 17.88
CA GLU A 248 3.23 -17.98 16.63
C GLU A 248 2.23 -17.82 15.49
N ILE A 249 2.60 -17.08 14.45
CA ILE A 249 1.76 -16.82 13.28
C ILE A 249 2.47 -17.42 12.06
N THR A 250 1.72 -18.13 11.23
CA THR A 250 2.21 -18.68 9.97
C THR A 250 1.17 -18.49 8.88
N GLU A 251 1.62 -18.29 7.65
CA GLU A 251 0.76 -18.34 6.47
C GLU A 251 -0.01 -19.67 6.38
N LYS A 252 -1.12 -19.63 5.66
CA LYS A 252 -2.01 -20.77 5.45
C LYS A 252 -1.62 -21.63 4.26
#